data_AF-A0A3E0UKA4-F1
#
_entry.id   AF-A0A3E0UKA4-F1
#
_cell.length_a   1.000
_cell.length_b   1.000
_cell.length_c   1.000
_cell.angle_alpha   90.00
_cell.angle_beta   90.00
_cell.angle_gamma   90.00
#
_symmetry.space_group_name_H-M   'P 1'
#
loop_
_entity.id
_entity.type
_entity.pdbx_description
1 polymer ?
#
loop_
_entity_poly.entity_id
_entity_poly.type
_entity_poly.pdbx_seq_one_letter_code
_entity_poly.pdbx_strand_id
1 'polypeptide(L)'
;MTKNLTTALLAASLSVSSNAIAFADSVDKETAEIDNKTRAAKPLSKIYFGSCGKQYKPMTILDAIVADQPELFVFLGDNIYGDTEDMSELQQKYNTLGEHPGFKKLKATTPLIAIWDDHDYGENDAGKEYPQKEASRKIMLDFWQEPKNSPRYHRDGIYTSYIYGEDGKTVHIILPDLRWNRDELHQVGKFSYATKRMPKNMGPYEVSPVKGASMLGERQWQWLESELKKPATVKIIASSLQLLPEFTGWESWANFPSDRDRLLNFIKQEKISGVIMVSGDTHWGEISKVTEHGMYPLWEVTSSGLSEKWKDVSPNKHRQGQYTHDVNYGFIEIDWNKTDPEITFGLKQVDGQVFSQHQVKLSKLSFTESR
;
A
#
# COMPACT_ATOMS: atom_id res chain seq x y z
N MET A 1 -63.07 -34.97 19.33
CA MET A 1 -62.21 -35.81 18.46
C MET A 1 -61.16 -34.89 17.86
N THR A 2 -59.94 -34.87 18.43
CA THR A 2 -58.65 -35.27 17.77
C THR A 2 -58.22 -34.32 16.64
N LYS A 3 -57.00 -33.76 16.55
CA LYS A 3 -55.71 -33.93 17.24
C LYS A 3 -54.82 -32.74 16.83
N ASN A 4 -53.86 -32.40 17.69
CA ASN A 4 -52.73 -31.48 17.46
C ASN A 4 -51.82 -31.93 16.31
N LEU A 5 -51.21 -30.98 15.61
CA LEU A 5 -49.85 -31.14 15.05
C LEU A 5 -49.06 -29.83 15.18
N THR A 6 -48.10 -29.87 16.08
CA THR A 6 -46.95 -28.98 16.24
C THR A 6 -45.89 -29.34 15.19
N THR A 7 -45.29 -28.34 14.52
CA THR A 7 -44.07 -28.53 13.72
C THR A 7 -42.95 -27.72 14.36
N ALA A 8 -41.96 -28.42 14.91
CA ALA A 8 -40.75 -27.83 15.49
C ALA A 8 -39.71 -27.58 14.40
N LEU A 9 -39.12 -26.38 14.40
CA LEU A 9 -37.92 -26.04 13.63
C LEU A 9 -36.70 -26.64 14.34
N LEU A 10 -35.94 -27.49 13.64
CA LEU A 10 -34.62 -27.95 14.10
C LEU A 10 -33.57 -26.92 13.64
N ALA A 11 -33.03 -26.14 14.58
CA ALA A 11 -31.83 -25.35 14.35
C ALA A 11 -30.61 -26.26 14.60
N ALA A 12 -29.84 -26.54 13.55
CA ALA A 12 -28.54 -27.19 13.67
C ALA A 12 -27.49 -26.10 13.97
N SER A 13 -27.02 -26.03 15.22
CA SER A 13 -25.84 -25.26 15.59
C SER A 13 -24.59 -26.08 15.23
N LEU A 14 -23.81 -25.57 14.27
CA LEU A 14 -22.45 -26.04 14.03
C LEU A 14 -21.56 -25.55 15.18
N SER A 15 -21.28 -26.43 16.14
CA SER A 15 -20.20 -26.21 17.10
C SER A 15 -18.86 -26.48 16.39
N VAL A 16 -18.19 -25.41 15.97
CA VAL A 16 -16.77 -25.49 15.62
C VAL A 16 -16.02 -25.78 16.92
N SER A 17 -15.29 -26.89 16.97
CA SER A 17 -14.59 -27.32 18.17
C SER A 17 -13.49 -26.32 18.54
N SER A 18 -13.35 -26.04 19.84
CA SER A 18 -12.32 -25.17 20.40
C SER A 18 -10.89 -25.58 20.01
N ASN A 19 -10.67 -26.85 19.68
CA ASN A 19 -9.39 -27.37 19.19
C ASN A 19 -9.06 -26.92 17.76
N ALA A 20 -10.04 -26.67 16.89
CA ALA A 20 -9.80 -26.18 15.53
C ALA A 20 -9.39 -24.70 15.54
N ILE A 21 -9.96 -23.91 16.46
CA ILE A 21 -9.60 -22.50 16.67
C ILE A 21 -8.18 -22.41 17.26
N ALA A 22 -7.86 -23.22 18.26
CA ALA A 22 -6.52 -23.25 18.85
C ALA A 22 -5.42 -23.76 17.89
N PHE A 23 -5.75 -24.66 16.96
CA PHE A 23 -4.82 -25.09 15.91
C PHE A 23 -4.62 -24.00 14.85
N ALA A 24 -5.68 -23.29 14.45
CA ALA A 24 -5.55 -22.15 13.55
C ALA A 24 -4.70 -21.02 14.19
N ASP A 25 -4.96 -20.70 15.47
CA ASP A 25 -4.22 -19.68 16.23
C ASP A 25 -2.73 -20.03 16.42
N SER A 26 -2.38 -21.31 16.54
CA SER A 26 -0.98 -21.75 16.70
C SER A 26 -0.22 -21.78 15.37
N VAL A 27 -0.87 -22.19 14.28
CA VAL A 27 -0.32 -22.07 12.91
C VAL A 27 -0.18 -20.59 12.50
N ASP A 28 -1.12 -19.73 12.90
CA ASP A 28 -1.07 -18.28 12.64
C ASP A 28 0.04 -17.57 13.46
N LYS A 29 0.33 -18.04 14.68
CA LYS A 29 1.49 -17.55 15.46
C LYS A 29 2.83 -18.01 14.91
N GLU A 30 2.93 -19.27 14.48
CA GLU A 30 4.15 -19.82 13.89
C GLU A 30 4.45 -19.19 12.52
N THR A 31 3.41 -18.91 11.72
CA THR A 31 3.56 -18.15 10.45
C THR A 31 3.88 -16.67 10.65
N ALA A 32 3.41 -16.03 11.73
CA ALA A 32 3.78 -14.66 12.09
C ALA A 32 5.25 -14.53 12.55
N GLU A 33 5.81 -15.55 13.21
CA GLU A 33 7.24 -15.59 13.55
C GLU A 33 8.12 -15.80 12.30
N ILE A 34 7.64 -16.52 11.28
CA ILE A 34 8.36 -16.79 10.03
C ILE A 34 8.38 -15.57 9.07
N ASP A 35 7.47 -14.61 9.22
CA ASP A 35 7.36 -13.43 8.34
C ASP A 35 8.29 -12.26 8.75
N ASN A 36 8.96 -12.37 9.90
CA ASN A 36 9.89 -11.35 10.39
C ASN A 36 11.27 -11.45 9.71
N LYS A 37 11.41 -10.80 8.56
CA LYS A 37 12.74 -10.50 8.03
C LYS A 37 13.23 -9.19 8.67
N THR A 38 13.89 -9.29 9.83
CA THR A 38 14.84 -8.24 10.24
C THR A 38 15.91 -8.16 9.17
N ARG A 39 15.87 -7.11 8.34
CA ARG A 39 16.80 -6.95 7.23
C ARG A 39 17.85 -5.91 7.62
N ALA A 40 19.11 -6.35 7.66
CA ALA A 40 20.32 -5.56 7.91
C ALA A 40 20.36 -4.75 9.23
N ALA A 41 21.48 -4.86 9.95
CA ALA A 41 21.76 -4.08 11.17
C ALA A 41 21.80 -2.56 10.93
N LYS A 42 21.96 -2.11 9.67
CA LYS A 42 22.09 -0.69 9.34
C LYS A 42 20.71 0.00 9.27
N PRO A 43 20.51 1.14 9.96
CA PRO A 43 19.31 1.96 9.79
C PRO A 43 19.22 2.53 8.38
N LEU A 44 18.00 2.58 7.83
CA LEU A 44 17.75 3.27 6.55
C LEU A 44 17.68 4.78 6.76
N SER A 45 18.42 5.51 5.93
CA SER A 45 18.45 6.96 5.79
C SER A 45 17.92 7.44 4.45
N LYS A 46 17.93 6.63 3.39
CA LYS A 46 17.38 7.00 2.06
C LYS A 46 16.44 5.93 1.52
N ILE A 47 15.13 6.15 1.61
CA ILE A 47 14.08 5.23 1.15
C ILE A 47 13.31 5.89 0.01
N TYR A 48 13.42 5.35 -1.20
CA TYR A 48 12.75 5.90 -2.39
C TYR A 48 11.63 4.95 -2.83
N PHE A 49 10.66 5.46 -3.56
CA PHE A 49 9.48 4.66 -3.95
C PHE A 49 8.80 5.21 -5.21
N GLY A 50 7.99 4.37 -5.83
CA GLY A 50 7.12 4.77 -6.95
C GLY A 50 6.24 3.63 -7.46
N SER A 51 5.27 3.98 -8.28
CA SER A 51 4.34 3.06 -8.98
C SER A 51 4.20 3.43 -10.46
N CYS A 52 3.42 2.63 -11.19
CA CYS A 52 2.98 2.92 -12.56
C CYS A 52 4.18 2.99 -13.53
N GLY A 53 4.96 1.90 -13.50
CA GLY A 53 6.12 1.65 -14.36
C GLY A 53 5.75 0.72 -15.49
N LYS A 54 5.35 1.27 -16.64
CA LYS A 54 4.98 0.48 -17.81
C LYS A 54 6.20 -0.15 -18.44
N GLN A 55 6.34 -1.47 -18.27
CA GLN A 55 7.52 -2.27 -18.54
C GLN A 55 8.12 -2.14 -19.95
N TYR A 56 7.30 -1.78 -20.94
CA TYR A 56 7.72 -1.62 -22.34
C TYR A 56 8.00 -0.16 -22.73
N LYS A 57 7.68 0.82 -21.87
CA LYS A 57 8.01 2.23 -22.09
C LYS A 57 9.43 2.53 -21.58
N PRO A 58 10.11 3.55 -22.13
CA PRO A 58 11.32 4.07 -21.50
C PRO A 58 11.04 4.57 -20.08
N MET A 59 11.82 4.10 -19.10
CA MET A 59 11.80 4.60 -17.72
C MET A 59 13.15 5.28 -17.39
N THR A 60 13.43 6.42 -18.02
CA THR A 60 14.68 7.18 -17.79
C THR A 60 14.79 7.74 -16.37
N ILE A 61 13.66 7.88 -15.66
CA ILE A 61 13.62 8.26 -14.25
C ILE A 61 14.44 7.31 -13.36
N LEU A 62 14.58 6.03 -13.75
CA LEU A 62 15.36 5.05 -13.02
C LEU A 62 16.85 5.41 -13.02
N ASP A 63 17.36 6.10 -14.04
CA ASP A 63 18.76 6.55 -14.05
C ASP A 63 19.00 7.64 -12.98
N ALA A 64 18.04 8.54 -12.76
CA ALA A 64 18.11 9.54 -11.68
C ALA A 64 18.02 8.88 -10.30
N ILE A 65 17.11 7.91 -10.13
CA ILE A 65 16.99 7.14 -8.88
C ILE A 65 18.31 6.41 -8.58
N VAL A 66 18.93 5.76 -9.57
CA VAL A 66 20.23 5.09 -9.40
C VAL A 66 21.33 6.10 -9.00
N ALA A 67 21.35 7.28 -9.62
CA ALA A 67 22.34 8.32 -9.31
C ALA A 67 22.25 8.83 -7.86
N ASP A 68 21.04 8.85 -7.29
CA ASP A 68 20.80 9.30 -5.91
C ASP A 68 21.19 8.27 -4.83
N GLN A 69 21.49 7.04 -5.26
CA GLN A 69 21.93 5.92 -4.42
C GLN A 69 21.02 5.67 -3.21
N PRO A 70 19.72 5.36 -3.44
CA PRO A 70 18.83 4.98 -2.36
C PRO A 70 19.29 3.66 -1.71
N GLU A 71 19.06 3.56 -0.40
CA GLU A 71 19.37 2.35 0.38
C GLU A 71 18.25 1.31 0.27
N LEU A 72 17.07 1.75 -0.15
CA LEU A 72 15.91 0.91 -0.46
C LEU A 72 15.06 1.60 -1.53
N PHE A 73 14.59 0.83 -2.52
CA PHE A 73 13.52 1.27 -3.42
C PHE A 73 12.28 0.40 -3.22
N VAL A 74 11.13 1.03 -3.01
CA VAL A 74 9.84 0.39 -2.80
C VAL A 74 8.96 0.58 -4.04
N PHE A 75 8.69 -0.53 -4.71
CA PHE A 75 7.71 -0.61 -5.78
C PHE A 75 6.31 -0.71 -5.18
N LEU A 76 5.47 0.31 -5.41
CA LEU A 76 4.14 0.43 -4.81
C LEU A 76 3.02 -0.19 -5.64
N GLY A 77 3.34 -0.95 -6.68
CA GLY A 77 2.36 -1.53 -7.59
C GLY A 77 2.36 -0.84 -8.95
N ASP A 78 1.54 -1.36 -9.86
CA ASP A 78 1.67 -1.18 -11.31
C ASP A 78 3.12 -1.30 -11.78
N ASN A 79 3.79 -2.33 -11.29
CA ASN A 79 5.16 -2.64 -11.65
C ASN A 79 5.23 -3.13 -13.10
N ILE A 80 4.14 -3.75 -13.56
CA ILE A 80 3.83 -4.05 -14.95
C ILE A 80 2.35 -3.76 -15.24
N TYR A 81 2.01 -3.59 -16.52
CA TYR A 81 0.61 -3.48 -16.98
C TYR A 81 0.09 -4.84 -17.49
N GLY A 82 -0.42 -5.65 -16.55
CA GLY A 82 -0.71 -7.07 -16.69
C GLY A 82 -2.05 -7.45 -17.31
N ASP A 83 -3.16 -6.79 -16.96
CA ASP A 83 -4.52 -6.85 -17.58
C ASP A 83 -4.84 -8.06 -18.48
N THR A 84 -4.77 -9.27 -17.94
CA THR A 84 -4.95 -10.50 -18.70
C THR A 84 -5.33 -11.65 -17.79
N GLU A 85 -6.12 -12.60 -18.29
CA GLU A 85 -6.29 -13.91 -17.66
C GLU A 85 -5.30 -14.97 -18.23
N ASP A 86 -4.51 -14.61 -19.26
CA ASP A 86 -3.44 -15.46 -19.78
C ASP A 86 -2.16 -15.30 -18.94
N MET A 87 -1.92 -16.27 -18.06
CA MET A 87 -0.78 -16.24 -17.15
C MET A 87 0.58 -16.36 -17.84
N SER A 88 0.61 -16.83 -19.10
CA SER A 88 1.84 -16.79 -19.91
C SER A 88 2.14 -15.36 -20.37
N GLU A 89 1.11 -14.60 -20.74
CA GLU A 89 1.23 -13.18 -21.06
C GLU A 89 1.67 -12.36 -19.84
N LEU A 90 1.04 -12.59 -18.68
CA LEU A 90 1.44 -11.92 -17.43
C LEU A 90 2.91 -12.20 -17.09
N GLN A 91 3.35 -13.46 -17.17
CA GLN A 91 4.74 -13.84 -16.97
C GLN A 91 5.69 -13.17 -17.97
N GLN A 92 5.29 -13.05 -19.25
CA GLN A 92 6.08 -12.37 -20.27
C GLN A 92 6.23 -10.86 -19.98
N LYS A 93 5.18 -10.22 -19.44
CA LYS A 93 5.23 -8.80 -19.03
C LYS A 93 6.21 -8.58 -17.87
N TYR A 94 6.23 -9.48 -16.88
CA TYR A 94 7.29 -9.47 -15.86
C TYR A 94 8.68 -9.71 -16.44
N ASN A 95 8.84 -10.66 -17.38
CA ASN A 95 10.12 -10.86 -18.05
C ASN A 95 10.58 -9.59 -18.79
N THR A 96 9.65 -8.85 -19.41
CA THR A 96 9.94 -7.57 -20.06
C THR A 96 10.48 -6.53 -19.07
N LEU A 97 9.88 -6.41 -17.88
CA LEU A 97 10.41 -5.56 -16.81
C LEU A 97 11.81 -6.03 -16.37
N GLY A 98 11.98 -7.33 -16.17
CA GLY A 98 13.27 -7.93 -15.79
C GLY A 98 14.40 -7.63 -16.77
N GLU A 99 14.06 -7.50 -18.06
CA GLU A 99 14.98 -7.13 -19.14
C GLU A 99 15.18 -5.61 -19.31
N HIS A 100 14.34 -4.77 -18.71
CA HIS A 100 14.42 -3.33 -18.83
C HIS A 100 15.76 -2.79 -18.30
N PRO A 101 16.56 -2.04 -19.09
CA PRO A 101 17.91 -1.62 -18.69
C PRO A 101 17.95 -0.81 -17.38
N GLY A 102 17.01 0.12 -17.21
CA GLY A 102 16.92 0.91 -15.98
C GLY A 102 16.58 0.05 -14.75
N PHE A 103 15.75 -0.98 -14.92
CA PHE A 103 15.40 -1.89 -13.83
C PHE A 103 16.59 -2.77 -13.46
N LYS A 104 17.32 -3.30 -14.46
CA LYS A 104 18.57 -4.06 -14.24
C LYS A 104 19.61 -3.24 -13.49
N LYS A 105 19.82 -1.97 -13.87
CA LYS A 105 20.74 -1.06 -13.16
C LYS A 105 20.30 -0.87 -11.71
N LEU A 106 19.03 -0.52 -11.48
CA LEU A 106 18.50 -0.28 -10.14
C LEU A 106 18.60 -1.52 -9.26
N LYS A 107 18.21 -2.69 -9.78
CA LYS A 107 18.32 -3.99 -9.08
C LYS A 107 19.76 -4.35 -8.73
N ALA A 108 20.74 -3.93 -9.53
CA ALA A 108 22.15 -4.20 -9.28
C ALA A 108 22.75 -3.30 -8.18
N THR A 109 22.19 -2.10 -7.94
CA THR A 109 22.74 -1.11 -7.02
C THR A 109 21.93 -0.91 -5.74
N THR A 110 20.66 -1.30 -5.74
CA THR A 110 19.70 -0.94 -4.69
C THR A 110 18.85 -2.16 -4.30
N PRO A 111 18.70 -2.46 -3.00
CA PRO A 111 17.70 -3.41 -2.52
C PRO A 111 16.28 -3.01 -2.93
N LEU A 112 15.54 -3.96 -3.50
CA LEU A 112 14.17 -3.75 -3.96
C LEU A 112 13.19 -4.56 -3.12
N ILE A 113 12.06 -3.95 -2.79
CA ILE A 113 10.86 -4.64 -2.28
C ILE A 113 9.66 -4.14 -3.07
N ALA A 114 8.61 -4.96 -3.14
CA ALA A 114 7.45 -4.68 -3.97
C ALA A 114 6.15 -5.20 -3.37
N ILE A 115 5.09 -4.45 -3.63
CA ILE A 115 3.70 -4.88 -3.59
C ILE A 115 3.10 -4.73 -5.00
N TRP A 116 2.01 -5.43 -5.30
CA TRP A 116 1.28 -5.25 -6.54
C TRP A 116 0.26 -4.11 -6.44
N ASP A 117 -0.26 -3.70 -7.59
CA ASP A 117 -1.59 -3.12 -7.68
C ASP A 117 -2.46 -3.89 -8.71
N ASP A 118 -3.57 -3.34 -9.19
CA ASP A 118 -4.53 -4.02 -10.06
C ASP A 118 -3.92 -4.56 -11.34
N HIS A 119 -3.07 -3.77 -11.99
CA HIS A 119 -2.47 -4.18 -13.24
C HIS A 119 -1.51 -5.37 -13.07
N ASP A 120 -0.74 -5.41 -11.98
CA ASP A 120 0.11 -6.57 -11.63
C ASP A 120 -0.72 -7.77 -11.16
N TYR A 121 -1.84 -7.49 -10.48
CA TYR A 121 -2.80 -8.48 -9.97
C TYR A 121 -3.51 -9.18 -11.12
N GLY A 122 -3.75 -8.47 -12.22
CA GLY A 122 -4.05 -9.03 -13.53
C GLY A 122 -5.27 -8.45 -14.22
N GLU A 123 -5.97 -7.50 -13.62
CA GLU A 123 -7.09 -6.79 -14.25
C GLU A 123 -7.35 -5.46 -13.55
N ASN A 124 -7.49 -4.40 -14.35
CA ASN A 124 -7.78 -3.04 -13.89
C ASN A 124 -8.94 -3.01 -12.89
N ASP A 125 -8.73 -2.37 -11.74
CA ASP A 125 -9.67 -2.23 -10.63
C ASP A 125 -10.22 -3.55 -10.05
N ALA A 126 -9.65 -4.71 -10.37
CA ALA A 126 -10.17 -6.02 -9.93
C ALA A 126 -9.76 -6.38 -8.50
N GLY A 127 -10.66 -7.05 -7.79
CA GLY A 127 -10.55 -7.39 -6.37
C GLY A 127 -10.59 -8.89 -6.13
N LYS A 128 -11.30 -9.30 -5.08
CA LYS A 128 -11.37 -10.72 -4.70
C LYS A 128 -11.99 -11.64 -5.76
N GLU A 129 -12.75 -11.08 -6.70
CA GLU A 129 -13.45 -11.76 -7.79
C GLU A 129 -12.56 -12.19 -8.95
N TYR A 130 -11.35 -11.62 -9.09
CA TYR A 130 -10.46 -11.93 -10.20
C TYR A 130 -10.06 -13.42 -10.21
N PRO A 131 -10.35 -14.16 -11.30
CA PRO A 131 -10.24 -15.63 -11.29
C PRO A 131 -8.80 -16.16 -11.24
N GLN A 132 -7.82 -15.38 -11.70
CA GLN A 132 -6.42 -15.83 -11.79
C GLN A 132 -5.53 -15.32 -10.65
N LYS A 133 -6.10 -14.73 -9.58
CA LYS A 133 -5.33 -14.10 -8.49
C LYS A 133 -4.26 -15.01 -7.86
N GLU A 134 -4.55 -16.31 -7.75
CA GLU A 134 -3.60 -17.32 -7.25
C GLU A 134 -2.38 -17.48 -8.18
N ALA A 135 -2.61 -17.51 -9.49
CA ALA A 135 -1.56 -17.63 -10.49
C ALA A 135 -0.76 -16.32 -10.62
N SER A 136 -1.43 -15.17 -10.61
CA SER A 136 -0.79 -13.85 -10.54
C SER A 136 0.12 -13.71 -9.31
N ARG A 137 -0.35 -14.17 -8.13
CA ARG A 137 0.45 -14.23 -6.90
C ARG A 137 1.74 -14.99 -7.10
N LYS A 138 1.64 -16.18 -7.68
CA LYS A 138 2.81 -17.01 -7.93
C LYS A 138 3.80 -16.31 -8.86
N ILE A 139 3.33 -15.74 -9.98
CA ILE A 139 4.17 -15.06 -10.97
C ILE A 139 4.90 -13.85 -10.35
N MET A 140 4.16 -13.00 -9.63
CA MET A 140 4.70 -11.84 -8.94
C MET A 140 5.78 -12.26 -7.93
N LEU A 141 5.46 -13.19 -7.04
CA LEU A 141 6.40 -13.63 -6.00
C LEU A 141 7.62 -14.35 -6.59
N ASP A 142 7.46 -15.10 -7.68
CA ASP A 142 8.57 -15.72 -8.40
C ASP A 142 9.50 -14.66 -9.02
N PHE A 143 8.95 -13.65 -9.69
CA PHE A 143 9.72 -12.56 -10.31
C PHE A 143 10.53 -11.77 -9.28
N TRP A 144 9.90 -11.43 -8.15
CA TRP A 144 10.55 -10.71 -7.05
C TRP A 144 11.43 -11.62 -6.18
N GLN A 145 11.58 -12.90 -6.53
CA GLN A 145 12.40 -13.88 -5.84
C GLN A 145 12.05 -14.02 -4.35
N GLU A 146 10.76 -13.99 -4.02
CA GLU A 146 10.30 -14.27 -2.67
C GLU A 146 10.70 -15.72 -2.29
N PRO A 147 11.31 -15.94 -1.10
CA PRO A 147 11.58 -17.27 -0.57
C PRO A 147 10.38 -18.20 -0.66
N LYS A 148 10.58 -19.42 -1.15
CA LYS A 148 9.48 -20.37 -1.40
C LYS A 148 8.74 -20.84 -0.15
N ASN A 149 9.34 -20.70 1.03
CA ASN A 149 8.70 -20.96 2.32
C ASN A 149 7.97 -19.73 2.90
N SER A 150 7.93 -18.61 2.19
CA SER A 150 7.23 -17.40 2.62
C SER A 150 5.73 -17.65 2.75
N PRO A 151 5.07 -17.17 3.82
CA PRO A 151 3.62 -17.30 3.96
C PRO A 151 2.87 -16.63 2.80
N ARG A 152 3.49 -15.66 2.10
CA ARG A 152 2.93 -14.99 0.91
C ARG A 152 2.55 -15.96 -0.21
N TYR A 153 3.15 -17.15 -0.32
CA TYR A 153 2.75 -18.15 -1.33
C TYR A 153 1.46 -18.89 -0.98
N HIS A 154 0.97 -18.79 0.26
CA HIS A 154 -0.10 -19.66 0.79
C HIS A 154 -1.18 -18.93 1.59
N ARG A 155 -0.97 -17.66 1.94
CA ARG A 155 -1.96 -16.84 2.65
C ARG A 155 -2.85 -16.04 1.71
N ASP A 156 -3.83 -15.38 2.30
CA ASP A 156 -4.83 -14.55 1.64
C ASP A 156 -4.26 -13.18 1.18
N GLY A 157 -3.30 -13.23 0.27
CA GLY A 157 -2.66 -12.05 -0.32
C GLY A 157 -1.15 -12.07 -0.20
N ILE A 158 -0.52 -10.98 -0.64
CA ILE A 158 0.94 -10.81 -0.63
C ILE A 158 1.41 -9.68 0.29
N TYR A 159 0.56 -9.21 1.21
CA TYR A 159 0.94 -8.21 2.21
C TYR A 159 2.22 -8.65 2.93
N THR A 160 3.08 -7.74 3.40
CA THR A 160 4.34 -8.10 4.08
C THR A 160 4.92 -6.89 4.81
N SER A 161 5.94 -7.10 5.65
CA SER A 161 6.64 -6.00 6.31
C SER A 161 8.13 -6.30 6.49
N TYR A 162 8.92 -5.25 6.71
CA TYR A 162 10.36 -5.34 6.94
C TYR A 162 10.80 -4.31 7.98
N ILE A 163 11.60 -4.73 8.96
CA ILE A 163 12.23 -3.84 9.93
C ILE A 163 13.72 -3.76 9.62
N TYR A 164 14.22 -2.54 9.49
CA TYR A 164 15.61 -2.22 9.22
C TYR A 164 16.22 -1.39 10.36
N GLY A 165 17.49 -1.64 10.66
CA GLY A 165 18.24 -0.94 11.71
C GLY A 165 18.06 -1.52 13.11
N GLU A 166 18.75 -0.91 14.05
CA GLU A 166 18.81 -1.31 15.46
C GLU A 166 18.97 -0.08 16.37
N ASP A 167 19.05 -0.27 17.69
CA ASP A 167 19.41 0.76 18.67
C ASP A 167 18.62 2.08 18.59
N GLY A 168 17.29 1.99 18.44
CA GLY A 168 16.42 3.16 18.38
C GLY A 168 16.48 3.95 17.06
N LYS A 169 17.21 3.44 16.06
CA LYS A 169 17.20 3.91 14.67
C LYS A 169 16.55 2.87 13.78
N THR A 170 15.26 2.62 13.99
CA THR A 170 14.55 1.56 13.28
C THR A 170 13.52 2.12 12.31
N VAL A 171 13.50 1.57 11.10
CA VAL A 171 12.51 1.86 10.06
C VAL A 171 11.72 0.60 9.76
N HIS A 172 10.40 0.64 9.95
CA HIS A 172 9.49 -0.45 9.65
C HIS A 172 8.67 -0.12 8.41
N ILE A 173 8.91 -0.83 7.32
CA ILE A 173 8.12 -0.71 6.08
C ILE A 173 6.99 -1.75 6.13
N ILE A 174 5.75 -1.30 5.97
CA ILE A 174 4.55 -2.14 6.01
C ILE A 174 3.84 -2.02 4.66
N LEU A 175 3.69 -3.14 3.95
CA LEU A 175 3.07 -3.20 2.63
C LEU A 175 1.77 -4.00 2.70
N PRO A 176 0.59 -3.36 2.89
CA PRO A 176 -0.68 -4.04 2.79
C PRO A 176 -1.01 -4.39 1.33
N ASP A 177 -1.68 -5.52 1.13
CA ASP A 177 -2.33 -5.92 -0.12
C ASP A 177 -3.74 -5.32 -0.19
N LEU A 178 -4.05 -4.59 -1.25
CA LEU A 178 -5.35 -3.92 -1.42
C LEU A 178 -6.20 -4.55 -2.53
N ARG A 179 -5.80 -5.72 -3.04
CA ARG A 179 -6.46 -6.40 -4.16
C ARG A 179 -7.11 -7.70 -3.71
N TRP A 180 -6.36 -8.54 -3.00
CA TRP A 180 -6.74 -9.93 -2.76
C TRP A 180 -8.12 -10.14 -2.11
N ASN A 181 -8.39 -9.35 -1.06
CA ASN A 181 -9.59 -9.45 -0.23
C ASN A 181 -10.61 -8.34 -0.52
N ARG A 182 -10.31 -7.43 -1.45
CA ARG A 182 -11.09 -6.21 -1.64
C ARG A 182 -12.47 -6.52 -2.22
N ASP A 183 -13.48 -5.95 -1.58
CA ASP A 183 -14.86 -5.95 -2.06
C ASP A 183 -15.03 -5.09 -3.32
N GLU A 184 -16.13 -5.31 -4.05
CA GLU A 184 -16.43 -4.62 -5.31
C GLU A 184 -16.41 -3.08 -5.18
N LEU A 185 -15.87 -2.40 -6.20
CA LEU A 185 -16.01 -0.95 -6.33
C LEU A 185 -17.35 -0.57 -6.92
N HIS A 186 -17.89 0.55 -6.46
CA HIS A 186 -19.15 1.08 -6.94
C HIS A 186 -18.91 2.35 -7.74
N GLN A 187 -19.52 2.44 -8.91
CA GLN A 187 -19.43 3.58 -9.80
C GLN A 187 -20.72 4.40 -9.79
N VAL A 188 -20.58 5.72 -9.88
CA VAL A 188 -21.73 6.57 -10.18
C VAL A 188 -22.25 6.29 -11.59
N GLY A 189 -23.55 6.50 -11.82
CA GLY A 189 -24.14 6.33 -13.15
C GLY A 189 -23.47 7.24 -14.21
N LYS A 190 -23.40 6.77 -15.46
CA LYS A 190 -22.71 7.43 -16.59
C LYS A 190 -23.04 8.92 -16.74
N PHE A 191 -24.31 9.29 -16.58
CA PHE A 191 -24.74 10.70 -16.64
C PHE A 191 -24.14 11.54 -15.50
N SER A 192 -24.14 11.02 -14.28
CA SER A 192 -23.52 11.68 -13.12
C SER A 192 -22.01 11.80 -13.31
N TYR A 193 -21.36 10.75 -13.83
CA TYR A 193 -19.94 10.81 -14.16
C TYR A 193 -19.64 11.94 -15.15
N ALA A 194 -20.33 11.95 -16.30
CA ALA A 194 -20.12 12.91 -17.37
C ALA A 194 -20.42 14.37 -16.95
N THR A 195 -21.45 14.60 -16.14
CA THR A 195 -21.92 15.96 -15.81
C THR A 195 -21.39 16.50 -14.49
N LYS A 196 -21.00 15.64 -13.53
CA LYS A 196 -20.61 16.06 -12.17
C LYS A 196 -19.19 15.69 -11.77
N ARG A 197 -18.65 14.56 -12.26
CA ARG A 197 -17.32 14.05 -11.88
C ARG A 197 -16.24 14.48 -12.86
N MET A 198 -16.40 14.13 -14.14
CA MET A 198 -15.43 14.40 -15.19
C MET A 198 -15.06 15.89 -15.31
N PRO A 199 -16.00 16.87 -15.27
CA PRO A 199 -15.64 18.29 -15.33
C PRO A 199 -14.84 18.80 -14.13
N LYS A 200 -14.76 18.01 -13.06
CA LYS A 200 -14.00 18.30 -11.83
C LYS A 200 -12.76 17.42 -11.72
N ASN A 201 -12.35 16.75 -12.80
CA ASN A 201 -11.25 15.78 -12.81
C ASN A 201 -11.40 14.65 -11.80
N MET A 202 -12.64 14.25 -11.47
CA MET A 202 -12.88 13.14 -10.55
C MET A 202 -13.10 11.82 -11.31
N GLY A 203 -12.69 10.71 -10.70
CA GLY A 203 -12.98 9.37 -11.21
C GLY A 203 -14.44 8.94 -11.06
N PRO A 204 -14.79 7.74 -11.58
CA PRO A 204 -16.15 7.23 -11.59
C PRO A 204 -16.59 6.64 -10.25
N TYR A 205 -15.67 6.35 -9.35
CA TYR A 205 -15.95 5.61 -8.12
C TYR A 205 -16.60 6.47 -7.03
N GLU A 206 -17.49 5.83 -6.29
CA GLU A 206 -18.11 6.36 -5.09
C GLU A 206 -17.73 5.53 -3.85
N VAL A 207 -18.14 6.04 -2.69
CA VAL A 207 -18.01 5.30 -1.43
C VAL A 207 -18.88 4.05 -1.53
N SER A 208 -18.36 2.89 -1.11
CA SER A 208 -19.12 1.66 -1.11
C SER A 208 -20.42 1.83 -0.30
N PRO A 209 -21.60 1.53 -0.88
CA PRO A 209 -22.87 1.56 -0.16
C PRO A 209 -23.03 0.32 0.74
N VAL A 210 -22.15 -0.67 0.60
CA VAL A 210 -22.20 -1.91 1.37
C VAL A 210 -21.60 -1.67 2.75
N LYS A 211 -22.44 -1.80 3.79
CA LYS A 211 -22.01 -1.63 5.17
C LYS A 211 -20.97 -2.68 5.53
N GLY A 212 -19.79 -2.23 5.97
CA GLY A 212 -18.69 -3.10 6.37
C GLY A 212 -17.88 -3.65 5.19
N ALA A 213 -18.03 -3.09 3.98
CA ALA A 213 -17.13 -3.40 2.88
C ALA A 213 -15.68 -3.10 3.26
N SER A 214 -14.78 -3.98 2.83
CA SER A 214 -13.37 -3.93 3.20
C SER A 214 -12.48 -4.16 1.97
N MET A 215 -11.33 -3.47 1.96
CA MET A 215 -10.21 -3.74 1.05
C MET A 215 -9.31 -4.86 1.56
N LEU A 216 -9.08 -4.89 2.88
CA LEU A 216 -8.08 -5.78 3.48
C LEU A 216 -8.69 -7.12 3.92
N GLY A 217 -9.94 -7.13 4.37
CA GLY A 217 -10.52 -8.27 5.07
C GLY A 217 -9.93 -8.47 6.48
N GLU A 218 -10.64 -9.22 7.33
CA GLU A 218 -10.36 -9.24 8.77
C GLU A 218 -8.99 -9.86 9.12
N ARG A 219 -8.57 -10.90 8.40
CA ARG A 219 -7.29 -11.58 8.68
C ARG A 219 -6.10 -10.65 8.46
N GLN A 220 -6.09 -9.95 7.32
CA GLN A 220 -5.06 -8.97 7.03
C GLN A 220 -5.14 -7.74 7.96
N TRP A 221 -6.34 -7.37 8.40
CA TRP A 221 -6.49 -6.33 9.42
C TRP A 221 -5.80 -6.67 10.73
N GLN A 222 -6.00 -7.88 11.23
CA GLN A 222 -5.33 -8.36 12.44
C GLN A 222 -3.81 -8.39 12.27
N TRP A 223 -3.34 -8.81 11.09
CA TRP A 223 -1.92 -8.73 10.74
C TRP A 223 -1.43 -7.27 10.78
N LEU A 224 -2.10 -6.34 10.11
CA LEU A 224 -1.71 -4.93 10.05
C LEU A 224 -1.66 -4.27 11.43
N GLU A 225 -2.67 -4.52 12.27
CA GLU A 225 -2.71 -4.05 13.66
C GLU A 225 -1.54 -4.61 14.48
N SER A 226 -1.18 -5.89 14.26
CA SER A 226 -0.02 -6.51 14.91
C SER A 226 1.31 -5.90 14.45
N GLU A 227 1.46 -5.58 13.16
CA GLU A 227 2.64 -4.92 12.61
C GLU A 227 2.79 -3.51 13.17
N LEU A 228 1.70 -2.73 13.21
CA LEU A 228 1.71 -1.37 13.74
C LEU A 228 2.09 -1.32 15.23
N LYS A 229 1.80 -2.38 15.99
CA LYS A 229 2.19 -2.52 17.39
C LYS A 229 3.67 -2.88 17.59
N LYS A 230 4.39 -3.33 16.55
CA LYS A 230 5.81 -3.64 16.67
C LYS A 230 6.63 -2.36 16.96
N PRO A 231 7.67 -2.45 17.81
CA PRO A 231 8.49 -1.30 18.15
C PRO A 231 9.33 -0.88 16.93
N ALA A 232 9.14 0.36 16.50
CA ALA A 232 9.93 0.98 15.44
C ALA A 232 9.87 2.49 15.57
N THR A 233 11.00 3.17 15.35
CA THR A 233 11.15 4.62 15.48
C THR A 233 10.38 5.36 14.37
N VAL A 234 10.48 4.87 13.13
CA VAL A 234 9.70 5.35 11.99
C VAL A 234 8.96 4.16 11.37
N LYS A 235 7.67 4.35 11.08
CA LYS A 235 6.82 3.36 10.41
C LYS A 235 6.34 3.95 9.09
N ILE A 236 6.60 3.26 7.99
CA ILE A 236 6.15 3.66 6.66
C ILE A 236 5.09 2.68 6.20
N ILE A 237 3.85 3.15 6.09
CA ILE A 237 2.77 2.39 5.46
C ILE A 237 2.86 2.66 3.95
N ALA A 238 3.31 1.66 3.21
CA ALA A 238 3.54 1.69 1.77
C ALA A 238 2.35 1.04 1.05
N SER A 239 1.35 1.87 0.76
CA SER A 239 0.07 1.50 0.16
C SER A 239 0.16 1.53 -1.37
N SER A 240 -0.53 0.65 -2.10
CA SER A 240 -0.62 0.79 -3.56
C SER A 240 -1.54 1.94 -3.96
N LEU A 241 -2.64 2.10 -3.21
CA LEU A 241 -3.66 3.13 -3.41
C LEU A 241 -3.48 4.32 -2.45
N GLN A 242 -4.00 5.49 -2.85
CA GLN A 242 -4.02 6.68 -1.99
C GLN A 242 -4.85 6.46 -0.71
N LEU A 243 -4.34 6.94 0.44
CA LEU A 243 -4.93 6.66 1.76
C LEU A 243 -5.64 7.87 2.39
N LEU A 244 -4.89 8.96 2.57
CA LEU A 244 -5.32 10.22 3.15
C LEU A 244 -6.10 11.09 2.17
N PRO A 245 -5.73 11.24 0.88
CA PRO A 245 -6.55 11.95 -0.10
C PRO A 245 -8.01 11.53 -0.04
N GLU A 246 -8.90 12.53 -0.12
CA GLU A 246 -10.34 12.29 -0.17
C GLU A 246 -10.93 13.00 -1.37
N PHE A 247 -12.00 12.40 -1.91
CA PHE A 247 -12.82 12.95 -2.99
C PHE A 247 -12.14 13.00 -4.36
N THR A 248 -11.15 12.15 -4.63
CA THR A 248 -10.59 11.99 -5.98
C THR A 248 -11.60 11.32 -6.92
N GLY A 249 -12.45 10.42 -6.40
CA GLY A 249 -13.36 9.60 -7.19
C GLY A 249 -12.66 8.49 -7.97
N TRP A 250 -11.33 8.39 -7.85
CA TRP A 250 -10.57 7.24 -8.30
C TRP A 250 -10.45 6.24 -7.16
N GLU A 251 -9.88 5.09 -7.46
CA GLU A 251 -9.70 4.06 -6.46
C GLU A 251 -8.77 4.55 -5.34
N SER A 252 -9.21 4.36 -4.10
CA SER A 252 -8.52 4.84 -2.91
C SER A 252 -9.13 4.22 -1.65
N TRP A 253 -8.45 4.40 -0.52
CA TRP A 253 -9.04 4.08 0.78
C TRP A 253 -10.32 4.87 1.07
N ALA A 254 -10.55 6.01 0.41
CA ALA A 254 -11.78 6.78 0.57
C ALA A 254 -13.02 6.06 0.01
N ASN A 255 -12.86 5.05 -0.85
CA ASN A 255 -13.96 4.19 -1.28
C ASN A 255 -14.46 3.27 -0.17
N PHE A 256 -13.60 2.95 0.80
CA PHE A 256 -13.85 2.01 1.90
C PHE A 256 -13.62 2.70 3.26
N PRO A 257 -14.52 3.60 3.68
CA PRO A 257 -14.33 4.43 4.86
C PRO A 257 -14.19 3.63 6.16
N SER A 258 -14.83 2.46 6.28
CA SER A 258 -14.67 1.60 7.46
C SER A 258 -13.22 1.16 7.67
N ASP A 259 -12.53 0.81 6.59
CA ASP A 259 -11.12 0.42 6.61
C ASP A 259 -10.21 1.62 6.92
N ARG A 260 -10.46 2.75 6.24
CA ARG A 260 -9.69 3.98 6.47
C ARG A 260 -9.83 4.47 7.91
N ASP A 261 -11.06 4.53 8.42
CA ASP A 261 -11.33 4.97 9.79
C ASP A 261 -10.74 3.98 10.80
N ARG A 262 -10.77 2.68 10.53
CA ARG A 262 -10.14 1.67 11.40
C ARG A 262 -8.64 1.94 11.54
N LEU A 263 -7.92 2.18 10.45
CA LEU A 263 -6.49 2.49 10.51
C LEU A 263 -6.20 3.76 11.32
N LEU A 264 -6.87 4.87 10.97
CA LEU A 264 -6.63 6.17 11.62
C LEU A 264 -6.97 6.11 13.12
N ASN A 265 -8.10 5.48 13.47
CA ASN A 265 -8.50 5.29 14.86
C ASN A 265 -7.53 4.37 15.60
N PHE A 266 -7.04 3.30 14.98
CA PHE A 266 -6.09 2.39 15.62
C PHE A 266 -4.76 3.08 15.95
N ILE A 267 -4.18 3.84 14.99
CA ILE A 267 -2.96 4.62 15.21
C ILE A 267 -3.16 5.60 16.39
N LYS A 268 -4.32 6.27 16.44
CA LYS A 268 -4.69 7.20 17.51
C LYS A 268 -4.86 6.54 18.88
N GLN A 269 -5.66 5.48 18.95
CA GLN A 269 -6.02 4.79 20.19
C GLN A 269 -4.81 4.10 20.83
N GLU A 270 -3.98 3.45 20.01
CA GLU A 270 -2.78 2.74 20.45
C GLU A 270 -1.55 3.67 20.55
N LYS A 271 -1.74 4.97 20.28
CA LYS A 271 -0.70 6.00 20.32
C LYS A 271 0.55 5.65 19.50
N ILE A 272 0.35 5.08 18.31
CA ILE A 272 1.44 4.64 17.43
C ILE A 272 2.16 5.86 16.83
N SER A 273 3.37 6.12 17.30
CA SER A 273 4.20 7.25 16.86
C SER A 273 5.05 6.89 15.62
N GLY A 274 5.51 7.92 14.90
CA GLY A 274 6.45 7.81 13.79
C GLY A 274 5.85 7.37 12.46
N VAL A 275 4.52 7.43 12.28
CA VAL A 275 3.85 6.95 11.06
C VAL A 275 3.93 7.99 9.94
N ILE A 276 4.41 7.54 8.78
CA ILE A 276 4.37 8.23 7.48
C ILE A 276 3.73 7.27 6.46
N MET A 277 2.95 7.80 5.54
CA MET A 277 2.30 7.01 4.48
C MET A 277 2.91 7.34 3.12
N VAL A 278 2.96 6.35 2.23
CA VAL A 278 3.33 6.54 0.82
C VAL A 278 2.38 5.75 -0.07
N SER A 279 2.10 6.25 -1.27
CA SER A 279 1.11 5.65 -2.19
C SER A 279 1.40 5.83 -3.67
N GLY A 280 0.67 5.09 -4.52
CA GLY A 280 0.79 5.04 -5.97
C GLY A 280 -0.54 5.23 -6.73
N ASP A 281 -0.77 4.40 -7.77
CA ASP A 281 -1.99 4.24 -8.61
C ASP A 281 -2.34 5.43 -9.55
N THR A 282 -2.41 6.64 -9.01
CA THR A 282 -3.15 7.72 -9.67
C THR A 282 -2.53 8.41 -10.90
N HIS A 283 -1.30 8.06 -11.30
CA HIS A 283 -0.49 8.72 -12.33
C HIS A 283 -0.15 10.21 -12.06
N TRP A 284 -0.27 10.66 -10.81
CA TRP A 284 0.25 11.95 -10.37
C TRP A 284 1.03 11.85 -9.05
N GLY A 285 1.77 12.91 -8.74
CA GLY A 285 2.48 13.09 -7.49
C GLY A 285 1.90 14.24 -6.67
N GLU A 286 1.67 14.01 -5.38
CA GLU A 286 1.27 15.04 -4.41
C GLU A 286 1.64 14.68 -2.98
N ILE A 287 1.57 15.67 -2.07
CA ILE A 287 1.72 15.45 -0.63
C ILE A 287 0.39 15.79 0.04
N SER A 288 -0.06 14.97 0.98
CA SER A 288 -1.29 15.17 1.75
C SER A 288 -1.00 15.22 3.24
N LYS A 289 -1.81 15.99 3.97
CA LYS A 289 -1.76 16.06 5.43
C LYS A 289 -3.15 16.05 6.05
N VAL A 290 -3.37 15.13 6.97
CA VAL A 290 -4.58 15.07 7.80
C VAL A 290 -4.22 15.45 9.24
N THR A 291 -4.95 16.39 9.81
CA THR A 291 -4.84 16.75 11.23
C THR A 291 -6.13 16.34 11.93
N GLU A 292 -5.99 15.57 13.01
CA GLU A 292 -7.11 15.18 13.86
C GLU A 292 -6.86 15.59 15.31
N HIS A 293 -7.92 15.99 16.03
CA HIS A 293 -7.79 16.34 17.44
C HIS A 293 -7.28 15.16 18.28
N GLY A 294 -6.24 15.39 19.07
CA GLY A 294 -5.61 14.36 19.91
C GLY A 294 -4.61 13.46 19.18
N MET A 295 -4.19 13.83 17.96
CA MET A 295 -3.20 13.11 17.17
C MET A 295 -2.21 14.07 16.51
N TYR A 296 -0.98 13.63 16.26
CA TYR A 296 -0.05 14.38 15.41
C TYR A 296 -0.52 14.37 13.94
N PRO A 297 -0.12 15.34 13.11
CA PRO A 297 -0.51 15.34 11.70
C PRO A 297 0.04 14.12 10.97
N LEU A 298 -0.83 13.39 10.29
CA LEU A 298 -0.45 12.30 9.40
C LEU A 298 -0.10 12.86 8.03
N TRP A 299 0.97 12.34 7.47
CA TRP A 299 1.49 12.74 6.16
C TRP A 299 1.48 11.57 5.20
N GLU A 300 1.13 11.86 3.96
CA GLU A 300 1.23 10.93 2.85
C GLU A 300 1.93 11.58 1.66
N VAL A 301 2.82 10.83 1.02
CA VAL A 301 3.40 11.21 -0.27
C VAL A 301 2.93 10.21 -1.32
N THR A 302 2.12 10.67 -2.26
CA THR A 302 1.74 9.88 -3.45
C THR A 302 2.77 10.12 -4.52
N SER A 303 3.35 9.04 -5.05
CA SER A 303 4.29 9.06 -6.16
C SER A 303 3.85 8.08 -7.23
N SER A 304 3.03 8.56 -8.16
CA SER A 304 2.47 7.71 -9.20
C SER A 304 2.82 8.23 -10.59
N GLY A 305 3.61 7.43 -11.33
CA GLY A 305 4.08 7.73 -12.68
C GLY A 305 5.59 7.54 -12.88
N LEU A 306 6.11 6.32 -12.72
CA LEU A 306 7.50 6.01 -13.12
C LEU A 306 7.68 6.09 -14.66
N SER A 307 6.61 5.80 -15.42
CA SER A 307 6.54 6.09 -16.86
C SER A 307 5.26 6.80 -17.28
N GLU A 308 4.21 6.69 -16.47
CA GLU A 308 2.92 7.27 -16.79
C GLU A 308 2.85 8.76 -16.43
N LYS A 309 1.96 9.44 -17.15
CA LYS A 309 1.57 10.82 -16.93
C LYS A 309 0.06 10.88 -16.89
N TRP A 310 -0.45 11.92 -16.27
CA TRP A 310 -1.89 12.17 -16.26
C TRP A 310 -2.25 13.50 -16.92
N LYS A 311 -3.53 13.64 -17.27
CA LYS A 311 -4.04 14.85 -17.93
C LYS A 311 -4.09 16.04 -16.99
N ASP A 312 -4.52 15.80 -15.75
CA ASP A 312 -4.65 16.79 -14.69
C ASP A 312 -5.02 16.09 -13.38
N VAL A 313 -4.66 16.66 -12.24
CA VAL A 313 -4.80 16.04 -10.92
C VAL A 313 -6.21 16.20 -10.35
N SER A 314 -6.74 15.14 -9.73
CA SER A 314 -8.04 15.19 -9.06
C SER A 314 -8.08 16.12 -7.85
N PRO A 315 -9.26 16.58 -7.41
CA PRO A 315 -9.39 17.34 -6.17
C PRO A 315 -8.95 16.50 -4.97
N ASN A 316 -8.21 17.13 -4.06
CA ASN A 316 -7.82 16.54 -2.79
C ASN A 316 -7.86 17.63 -1.72
N LYS A 317 -8.77 17.49 -0.75
CA LYS A 317 -8.95 18.49 0.32
C LYS A 317 -7.77 18.57 1.30
N HIS A 318 -6.91 17.55 1.31
CA HIS A 318 -5.79 17.40 2.23
C HIS A 318 -4.44 17.76 1.60
N ARG A 319 -4.42 18.10 0.31
CA ARG A 319 -3.21 18.45 -0.42
C ARG A 319 -2.41 19.56 0.28
N GLN A 320 -1.12 19.35 0.39
CA GLN A 320 -0.14 20.33 0.86
C GLN A 320 0.82 20.66 -0.28
N GLY A 321 0.94 21.95 -0.61
CA GLY A 321 1.87 22.41 -1.62
C GLY A 321 1.45 22.09 -3.06
N GLN A 322 2.45 21.91 -3.92
CA GLN A 322 2.29 21.68 -5.36
C GLN A 322 2.01 20.20 -5.66
N TYR A 323 1.47 19.94 -6.85
CA TYR A 323 1.27 18.61 -7.42
C TYR A 323 1.92 18.52 -8.80
N THR A 324 2.24 17.31 -9.25
CA THR A 324 2.73 17.06 -10.60
C THR A 324 1.92 15.96 -11.26
N HIS A 325 1.56 16.12 -12.53
CA HIS A 325 0.99 15.07 -13.38
C HIS A 325 2.02 14.55 -14.39
N ASP A 326 3.30 14.89 -14.18
CA ASP A 326 4.44 14.37 -14.93
C ASP A 326 5.09 13.20 -14.19
N VAL A 327 6.01 12.52 -14.90
CA VAL A 327 6.81 11.41 -14.38
C VAL A 327 7.58 11.84 -13.14
N ASN A 328 7.41 11.09 -12.04
CA ASN A 328 7.92 11.44 -10.72
C ASN A 328 8.27 10.18 -9.90
N TYR A 329 9.11 10.36 -8.89
CA TYR A 329 9.38 9.36 -7.87
C TYR A 329 9.42 10.01 -6.48
N GLY A 330 9.06 9.23 -5.47
CA GLY A 330 9.00 9.67 -4.10
C GLY A 330 10.27 9.36 -3.32
N PHE A 331 10.54 10.17 -2.30
CA PHE A 331 11.65 9.95 -1.39
C PHE A 331 11.26 10.22 0.06
N ILE A 332 11.90 9.49 0.98
CA ILE A 332 11.98 9.74 2.41
C ILE A 332 13.46 9.66 2.80
N GLU A 333 13.97 10.73 3.39
CA GLU A 333 15.34 10.84 3.88
C GLU A 333 15.36 11.17 5.36
N ILE A 334 16.14 10.43 6.15
CA ILE A 334 16.21 10.55 7.61
C ILE A 334 17.64 10.88 8.04
N ASP A 335 17.81 12.05 8.66
CA ASP A 335 19.07 12.45 9.28
C ASP A 335 19.15 11.97 10.74
N TRP A 336 19.69 10.77 10.91
CA TRP A 336 19.91 10.14 12.21
C TRP A 336 21.05 10.75 13.04
N ASN A 337 21.77 11.76 12.53
CA ASN A 337 22.86 12.42 13.27
C ASN A 337 22.35 13.59 14.14
N LYS A 338 21.10 14.02 13.95
CA LYS A 338 20.45 15.02 14.80
C LYS A 338 19.97 14.37 16.10
N THR A 339 20.00 15.12 17.19
CA THR A 339 19.44 14.70 18.49
C THR A 339 17.94 14.40 18.39
N ASP A 340 17.21 15.19 17.60
CA ASP A 340 15.84 14.93 17.18
C ASP A 340 15.89 14.73 15.66
N PRO A 341 15.87 13.46 15.17
CA PRO A 341 16.04 13.16 13.76
C PRO A 341 15.10 13.99 12.88
N GLU A 342 15.65 14.54 11.80
CA GLU A 342 14.87 15.26 10.80
C GLU A 342 14.53 14.31 9.65
N ILE A 343 13.25 14.26 9.29
CA ILE A 343 12.74 13.47 8.18
C ILE A 343 12.32 14.44 7.08
N THR A 344 12.97 14.33 5.93
CA THR A 344 12.59 15.04 4.70
C THR A 344 11.90 14.06 3.78
N PHE A 345 10.73 14.42 3.24
CA PHE A 345 10.03 13.58 2.28
C PHE A 345 9.39 14.41 1.19
N GLY A 346 9.22 13.82 0.02
CA GLY A 346 8.67 14.54 -1.12
C GLY A 346 8.81 13.80 -2.44
N LEU A 347 8.83 14.59 -3.51
CA LEU A 347 8.83 14.13 -4.89
C LEU A 347 10.00 14.71 -5.64
N LYS A 348 10.58 13.91 -6.53
CA LYS A 348 11.59 14.28 -7.50
C LYS A 348 11.09 14.00 -8.92
N GLN A 349 11.61 14.74 -9.89
CA GLN A 349 11.25 14.59 -11.31
C GLN A 349 12.24 13.68 -12.04
N VAL A 350 12.02 13.48 -13.34
CA VAL A 350 12.84 12.62 -14.22
C VAL A 350 14.34 12.92 -14.21
N ASP A 351 14.74 14.14 -13.87
CA ASP A 351 16.14 14.59 -13.79
C ASP A 351 16.75 14.52 -12.38
N GLY A 352 15.98 14.05 -11.39
CA GLY A 352 16.38 13.96 -9.99
C GLY A 352 16.23 15.27 -9.19
N GLN A 353 15.75 16.35 -9.81
CA GLN A 353 15.48 17.57 -9.06
C GLN A 353 14.25 17.40 -8.16
N VAL A 354 14.34 17.98 -6.96
CA VAL A 354 13.22 18.02 -6.02
C VAL A 354 12.12 18.90 -6.60
N PHE A 355 10.94 18.31 -6.79
CA PHE A 355 9.73 18.99 -7.21
C PHE A 355 9.02 19.66 -6.03
N SER A 356 8.82 18.89 -4.96
CA SER A 356 8.13 19.32 -3.74
C SER A 356 8.65 18.50 -2.57
N GLN A 357 8.77 19.12 -1.40
CA GLN A 357 9.21 18.42 -0.19
C GLN A 357 8.65 19.07 1.07
N HIS A 358 8.61 18.27 2.13
CA HIS A 358 8.34 18.70 3.50
C HIS A 358 9.39 18.13 4.44
N GLN A 359 9.61 18.84 5.54
CA GLN A 359 10.52 18.46 6.61
C GLN A 359 9.77 18.41 7.93
N VAL A 360 9.96 17.34 8.68
CA VAL A 360 9.40 17.18 10.03
C VAL A 360 10.48 16.65 10.95
N LYS A 361 10.48 17.10 12.19
CA LYS A 361 11.26 16.43 13.24
C LYS A 361 10.52 15.19 13.72
N LEU A 362 11.24 14.14 14.07
CA LEU A 362 10.67 12.91 14.59
C LEU A 362 9.78 13.15 15.82
N SER A 363 10.16 14.07 16.71
CA SER A 363 9.34 14.49 17.86
C SER A 363 8.00 15.13 17.50
N LYS A 364 7.79 15.52 16.23
CA LYS A 364 6.50 16.01 15.73
C LYS A 364 5.59 14.90 15.22
N LEU A 365 6.09 13.68 15.12
CA LEU A 365 5.33 12.47 14.79
C LEU A 365 5.06 11.63 16.04
N SER A 366 4.93 12.25 17.21
CA SER A 366 4.64 11.55 18.47
C SER A 366 3.41 12.12 19.17
N PHE A 367 2.71 11.28 19.91
CA PHE A 367 1.65 11.73 20.81
C PHE A 367 2.27 12.52 21.96
N THR A 368 1.73 13.69 22.26
CA THR A 368 2.12 14.42 23.47
C THR A 368 1.71 13.60 24.68
N GLU A 369 2.66 13.30 25.57
CA GLU A 369 2.29 12.72 26.86
C GLU A 369 1.39 13.70 27.61
N SER A 370 0.18 13.25 27.94
CA SER A 370 -0.63 13.91 28.97
C SER A 370 0.15 13.83 30.26
N ARG A 371 0.74 14.96 30.67
CA ARG A 371 1.41 15.12 31.98
C ARG A 371 0.49 14.77 33.14
#